data_AF-A0A507DX05-F1
#
_entry.id   AF-A0A507DX05-F1
#
_cell.length_a   1.000
_cell.length_b   1.000
_cell.length_c   1.000
_cell.angle_alpha   90.00
_cell.angle_beta   90.00
_cell.angle_gamma   90.00
#
_symmetry.space_group_name_H-M   'P 1'
#
loop_
_entity.id
_entity.type
_entity.pdbx_description
1 polymer ?
#
loop_
_entity_poly.entity_id
_entity_poly.type
_entity_poly.pdbx_seq_one_letter_code
_entity_poly.pdbx_strand_id
1 'polypeptide(L)'
;MTLDSILHIPSPPSSTCHHTWYLTHFRRIATILLHHTTLLARTTAFQILEIEFYLYDTHHTDPFTHAHPAQRGLSTWYFHQQGASYRGGSWKGVDLVFGVGFHGGILIRALRNIQTGQVVNGPCKSVEAIMVACMGKIASVKELIGVLEGNLHAEMGLLKCLVDRDESSKHDQMEFVIETPRIGLSLKPTHKNLDKRFRYISKPYRFVHPTHLKTKQTATNIVGLYRMLLSNTDLLRNNESVLQGLVRIMGVSLQTVCVCLEAYEKGLEQGRPELCVGGGQSGKVLARLFGNVDGYLLKVVDFSVG
;
A
#
# COMPACT_ATOMS: atom_id res chain seq x y z
N MET A 1 15.23 -6.11 16.64
CA MET A 1 14.84 -4.81 16.04
C MET A 1 13.54 -4.36 16.68
N THR A 2 13.34 -3.06 16.97
CA THR A 2 12.05 -2.51 17.46
C THR A 2 11.26 -1.90 16.31
N LEU A 3 9.93 -1.82 16.44
CA LEU A 3 9.08 -1.21 15.44
C LEU A 3 9.41 0.27 15.24
N ASP A 4 9.79 0.99 16.30
CA ASP A 4 10.27 2.37 16.19
C ASP A 4 11.49 2.50 15.26
N SER A 5 12.48 1.62 15.42
CA SER A 5 13.67 1.62 14.55
C SER A 5 13.34 1.28 13.10
N ILE A 6 12.30 0.45 12.89
CA ILE A 6 11.82 0.09 11.56
C ILE A 6 11.09 1.26 10.93
N LEU A 7 10.15 1.86 11.65
CA LEU A 7 9.22 2.88 11.14
C LEU A 7 9.85 4.27 11.02
N HIS A 8 10.98 4.51 11.68
CA HIS A 8 11.65 5.80 11.59
C HIS A 8 12.10 6.10 10.15
N ILE A 9 11.71 7.28 9.67
CA ILE A 9 12.15 7.86 8.40
C ILE A 9 12.84 9.19 8.73
N PRO A 10 14.15 9.31 8.47
CA PRO A 10 14.85 10.58 8.64
C PRO A 10 14.39 11.62 7.60
N SER A 11 14.55 12.89 7.94
CA SER A 11 14.29 13.99 7.00
C SER A 11 15.14 13.83 5.73
N PRO A 12 14.57 14.12 4.55
CA PRO A 12 15.31 14.02 3.29
C PRO A 12 16.50 14.99 3.26
N PRO A 13 17.69 14.56 2.84
CA PRO A 13 18.81 15.46 2.56
C PRO A 13 18.46 16.41 1.41
N SER A 14 18.94 17.65 1.49
CA SER A 14 18.66 18.72 0.51
C SER A 14 19.06 18.40 -0.93
N SER A 15 20.04 17.51 -1.13
CA SER A 15 20.55 17.10 -2.45
C SER A 15 19.78 15.94 -3.09
N THR A 16 18.77 15.37 -2.41
CA THR A 16 18.09 14.16 -2.89
C THR A 16 16.74 14.46 -3.52
N CYS A 17 16.35 13.66 -4.53
CA CYS A 17 14.96 13.64 -4.98
C CYS A 17 14.08 13.10 -3.85
N HIS A 18 13.27 13.97 -3.24
CA HIS A 18 12.43 13.62 -2.08
C HIS A 18 11.51 12.42 -2.36
N HIS A 19 11.00 12.29 -3.59
CA HIS A 19 10.17 11.15 -3.97
C HIS A 19 10.94 9.83 -3.83
N THR A 20 12.16 9.77 -4.37
CA THR A 20 13.02 8.59 -4.31
C THR A 20 13.46 8.31 -2.88
N TRP A 21 13.78 9.34 -2.10
CA TRP A 21 14.11 9.21 -0.68
C TRP A 21 13.01 8.48 0.10
N TYR A 22 11.78 9.00 0.04
CA TYR A 22 10.65 8.39 0.74
C TYR A 22 10.34 6.98 0.24
N LEU A 23 10.38 6.76 -1.08
CA LEU A 23 10.12 5.44 -1.65
C LEU A 23 11.12 4.38 -1.18
N THR A 24 12.40 4.72 -1.06
CA THR A 24 13.43 3.82 -0.52
C THR A 24 13.11 3.40 0.92
N HIS A 25 12.70 4.34 1.77
CA HIS A 25 12.30 4.01 3.14
C HIS A 25 11.01 3.20 3.19
N PHE A 26 10.01 3.54 2.37
CA PHE A 26 8.77 2.78 2.28
C PHE A 26 9.02 1.34 1.85
N ARG A 27 9.91 1.11 0.88
CA ARG A 27 10.32 -0.22 0.44
C ARG A 27 10.96 -1.02 1.57
N ARG A 28 11.93 -0.44 2.29
CA ARG A 28 12.58 -1.08 3.45
C ARG A 28 11.54 -1.48 4.51
N ILE A 29 10.65 -0.56 4.87
CA ILE A 29 9.60 -0.81 5.87
C ILE A 29 8.65 -1.89 5.36
N ALA A 30 8.23 -1.82 4.10
CA ALA A 30 7.32 -2.80 3.51
C ALA A 30 7.92 -4.21 3.49
N THR A 31 9.19 -4.37 3.14
CA THR A 31 9.88 -5.67 3.20
C THR A 31 9.78 -6.26 4.61
N ILE A 32 10.11 -5.47 5.64
CA ILE A 32 10.06 -5.94 7.03
C ILE A 32 8.63 -6.28 7.46
N LEU A 33 7.65 -5.43 7.13
CA LEU A 33 6.26 -5.64 7.53
C LEU A 33 5.58 -6.82 6.81
N LEU A 34 5.92 -7.09 5.55
CA LEU A 34 5.28 -8.15 4.75
C LEU A 34 5.95 -9.52 4.91
N HIS A 35 7.26 -9.57 5.18
CA HIS A 35 8.03 -10.82 5.27
C HIS A 35 8.42 -11.21 6.69
N HIS A 36 8.73 -10.23 7.55
CA HIS A 36 9.37 -10.47 8.85
C HIS A 36 8.52 -9.98 10.03
N THR A 37 7.22 -9.76 9.80
CA THR A 37 6.31 -9.28 10.84
C THR A 37 5.05 -10.13 10.91
N THR A 38 4.76 -10.63 12.11
CA THR A 38 3.48 -11.26 12.45
C THR A 38 2.60 -10.25 13.19
N LEU A 39 1.40 -9.99 12.68
CA LEU A 39 0.37 -9.23 13.40
C LEU A 39 -0.41 -10.18 14.32
N LEU A 40 -0.24 -10.02 15.63
CA LEU A 40 -0.95 -10.79 16.64
C LEU A 40 -2.15 -9.99 17.16
N ALA A 41 -3.36 -10.56 17.02
CA ALA A 41 -4.59 -10.07 17.63
C ALA A 41 -5.09 -11.11 18.64
N ARG A 42 -4.89 -10.84 19.93
CA ARG A 42 -4.96 -11.79 21.05
C ARG A 42 -4.09 -13.02 20.80
N THR A 43 -4.71 -14.12 20.39
CA THR A 43 -4.08 -15.42 20.13
C THR A 43 -4.06 -15.75 18.64
N THR A 44 -4.72 -14.93 17.80
CA THR A 44 -4.75 -15.14 16.35
C THR A 44 -3.58 -14.42 15.71
N ALA A 45 -2.81 -15.16 14.91
CA ALA A 45 -1.64 -14.62 14.21
C ALA A 45 -1.97 -14.40 12.74
N PHE A 46 -1.58 -13.23 12.22
CA PHE A 46 -1.79 -12.86 10.83
C PHE A 46 -0.45 -12.50 10.16
N GLN A 47 -0.28 -12.97 8.93
CA GLN A 47 0.69 -12.41 7.99
C GLN A 47 0.06 -11.20 7.30
N ILE A 48 0.79 -10.09 7.22
CA ILE A 48 0.38 -8.93 6.45
C ILE A 48 0.73 -9.16 4.97
N LEU A 49 -0.24 -8.99 4.08
CA LEU A 49 -0.06 -9.29 2.65
C LEU A 49 -0.10 -8.05 1.74
N GLU A 50 -0.71 -6.97 2.20
CA GLU A 50 -0.83 -5.73 1.43
C GLU A 50 -0.88 -4.54 2.38
N ILE A 51 -0.09 -3.51 2.08
CA ILE A 51 -0.07 -2.24 2.80
C ILE A 51 -0.02 -1.05 1.82
N GLU A 52 -0.44 0.13 2.27
CA GLU A 52 -0.32 1.36 1.50
C GLU A 52 0.11 2.54 2.38
N PHE A 53 1.13 3.28 1.94
CA PHE A 53 1.69 4.41 2.67
C PHE A 53 0.94 5.71 2.35
N TYR A 54 0.75 6.51 3.40
CA TYR A 54 0.20 7.87 3.37
C TYR A 54 1.12 8.76 4.19
N LEU A 55 1.67 9.81 3.58
CA LEU A 55 2.60 10.73 4.23
C LEU A 55 2.27 12.18 3.88
N TYR A 56 2.19 13.03 4.89
CA TYR A 56 2.05 14.47 4.72
C TYR A 56 3.10 15.22 5.55
N ASP A 57 4.09 15.77 4.87
CA ASP A 57 5.09 16.71 5.42
C ASP A 57 5.29 17.92 4.46
N THR A 58 6.28 18.76 4.75
CA THR A 58 6.65 19.92 3.91
C THR A 58 7.19 19.55 2.53
N HIS A 59 7.83 18.39 2.38
CA HIS A 59 8.50 17.93 1.16
C HIS A 59 7.66 16.96 0.32
N HIS A 60 6.58 16.42 0.90
CA HIS A 60 5.76 15.33 0.41
C HIS A 60 4.35 15.51 0.97
N THR A 61 3.54 16.20 0.18
CA THR A 61 2.22 16.69 0.56
C THR A 61 1.13 15.83 -0.09
N ASP A 62 1.05 14.56 0.30
CA ASP A 62 0.06 13.61 -0.24
C ASP A 62 -1.38 14.06 0.09
N PRO A 63 -2.21 14.39 -0.91
CA PRO A 63 -3.57 14.89 -0.69
C PRO A 63 -4.57 13.81 -0.25
N PHE A 64 -4.14 12.54 -0.13
CA PHE A 64 -4.95 11.43 0.36
C PHE A 64 -4.65 11.06 1.81
N THR A 65 -3.60 11.63 2.42
CA THR A 65 -3.29 11.42 3.84
C THR A 65 -4.41 12.02 4.70
N HIS A 66 -4.83 11.26 5.72
CA HIS A 66 -5.84 11.75 6.68
C HIS A 66 -5.37 13.00 7.43
N ALA A 67 -4.06 13.11 7.67
CA ALA A 67 -3.43 14.20 8.42
C ALA A 67 -4.05 14.39 9.81
N HIS A 68 -4.49 13.28 10.43
CA HIS A 68 -5.06 13.32 11.76
C HIS A 68 -3.94 13.53 12.81
N PRO A 69 -4.16 14.29 13.90
CA PRO A 69 -3.16 14.47 14.95
C PRO A 69 -2.62 13.16 15.52
N ALA A 70 -3.44 12.12 15.63
CA ALA A 70 -3.03 10.79 16.08
C ALA A 70 -2.04 10.08 15.13
N GLN A 71 -1.87 10.57 13.89
CA GLN A 71 -0.84 10.09 12.97
C GLN A 71 0.52 10.79 13.17
N ARG A 72 0.67 11.60 14.23
CA ARG A 72 1.94 12.20 14.67
C ARG A 72 2.48 11.39 15.86
N GLY A 73 3.31 10.40 15.57
CA GLY A 73 3.93 9.50 16.52
C GLY A 73 4.64 8.34 15.81
N LEU A 74 5.02 7.32 16.57
CA LEU A 74 5.49 6.05 16.05
C LEU A 74 4.73 4.90 16.70
N SER A 75 4.69 3.77 16.01
CA SER A 75 4.34 2.47 16.58
C SER A 75 3.01 2.47 17.33
N THR A 76 2.01 3.19 16.80
CA THR A 76 0.64 3.14 17.30
C THR A 76 -0.34 2.78 16.20
N TRP A 77 -1.43 2.14 16.58
CA TRP A 77 -2.55 1.89 15.70
C TRP A 77 -3.43 3.14 15.62
N TYR A 78 -3.69 3.59 14.39
CA TYR A 78 -4.69 4.61 14.12
C TYR A 78 -5.85 4.01 13.35
N PHE A 79 -6.98 3.81 14.03
CA PHE A 79 -8.22 3.44 13.35
C PHE A 79 -8.84 4.70 12.74
N HIS A 80 -9.29 4.59 11.48
CA HIS A 80 -9.75 5.75 10.73
C HIS A 80 -10.90 6.48 11.44
N GLN A 81 -10.71 7.79 11.65
CA GLN A 81 -11.69 8.66 12.28
C GLN A 81 -12.32 9.64 11.28
N GLN A 82 -13.48 10.16 11.67
CA GLN A 82 -14.18 11.30 11.07
C GLN A 82 -14.57 12.24 12.21
N GLY A 83 -13.85 13.35 12.36
CA GLY A 83 -13.93 14.17 13.56
C GLY A 83 -13.54 13.36 14.79
N ALA A 84 -14.33 13.43 15.86
CA ALA A 84 -14.10 12.69 17.10
C ALA A 84 -14.60 11.23 17.08
N SER A 85 -15.22 10.79 15.98
CA SER A 85 -15.86 9.46 15.87
C SER A 85 -15.07 8.53 14.95
N TYR A 86 -15.10 7.23 15.23
CA TYR A 86 -14.53 6.23 14.34
C TYR A 86 -15.42 6.02 13.11
N ARG A 87 -14.80 5.80 11.94
CA ARG A 87 -15.53 5.43 10.73
C ARG A 87 -16.15 4.04 10.88
N GLY A 88 -17.39 3.91 10.43
CA GLY A 88 -18.12 2.64 10.36
C GLY A 88 -18.29 2.13 8.92
N GLY A 89 -19.04 1.03 8.77
CA GLY A 89 -19.38 0.48 7.45
C GLY A 89 -18.15 0.08 6.62
N SER A 90 -18.19 0.33 5.31
CA SER A 90 -17.12 0.04 4.36
C SER A 90 -15.93 1.02 4.42
N TRP A 91 -16.01 2.04 5.28
CA TRP A 91 -14.99 3.09 5.43
C TRP A 91 -14.06 2.85 6.63
N LYS A 92 -14.15 1.68 7.27
CA LYS A 92 -13.22 1.25 8.31
C LYS A 92 -11.84 1.01 7.70
N GLY A 93 -10.81 1.43 8.42
CA GLY A 93 -9.41 1.18 8.11
C GLY A 93 -8.57 1.31 9.37
N VAL A 94 -7.39 0.70 9.35
CA VAL A 94 -6.40 0.79 10.42
C VAL A 94 -5.04 1.06 9.81
N ASP A 95 -4.38 2.08 10.31
CA ASP A 95 -3.02 2.46 9.93
C ASP A 95 -2.06 2.11 11.06
N LEU A 96 -0.85 1.67 10.70
CA LEU A 96 0.30 1.74 11.58
C LEU A 96 0.96 3.12 11.44
N VAL A 97 1.07 3.86 12.54
CA VAL A 97 1.54 5.25 12.54
C VAL A 97 3.07 5.33 12.49
N PHE A 98 3.59 6.20 11.65
CA PHE A 98 5.04 6.42 11.50
C PHE A 98 5.44 7.91 11.38
N GLY A 99 4.56 8.84 11.76
CA GLY A 99 4.76 10.28 11.63
C GLY A 99 5.58 10.93 12.75
N VAL A 100 6.90 11.01 12.62
CA VAL A 100 7.76 11.79 13.54
C VAL A 100 7.96 13.20 12.99
N GLY A 101 7.23 14.18 13.54
CA GLY A 101 7.26 15.57 13.06
C GLY A 101 6.39 15.84 11.83
N PHE A 102 5.84 14.79 11.22
CA PHE A 102 4.90 14.81 10.10
C PHE A 102 3.68 13.92 10.37
N HIS A 103 2.71 13.85 9.45
CA HIS A 103 1.62 12.89 9.54
C HIS A 103 1.91 11.67 8.67
N GLY A 104 1.94 10.48 9.25
CA GLY A 104 2.26 9.25 8.54
C GLY A 104 1.40 8.07 9.00
N GLY A 105 0.77 7.37 8.05
CA GLY A 105 0.02 6.14 8.30
C GLY A 105 0.28 5.08 7.23
N ILE A 106 0.48 3.84 7.66
CA ILE A 106 0.61 2.65 6.80
C ILE A 106 -0.70 1.87 6.91
N LEU A 107 -1.57 2.02 5.93
CA LEU A 107 -2.86 1.34 5.89
C LEU A 107 -2.67 -0.16 5.69
N ILE A 108 -3.23 -0.97 6.58
CA ILE A 108 -3.28 -2.43 6.43
C ILE A 108 -4.42 -2.79 5.49
N ARG A 109 -4.12 -3.51 4.40
CA ARG A 109 -5.07 -3.77 3.31
C ARG A 109 -5.40 -5.23 3.11
N ALA A 110 -4.51 -6.15 3.47
CA ALA A 110 -4.80 -7.58 3.41
C ALA A 110 -4.07 -8.33 4.51
N LEU A 111 -4.74 -9.33 5.07
CA LEU A 111 -4.22 -10.21 6.12
C LEU A 111 -4.48 -11.67 5.75
N ARG A 112 -3.55 -12.54 6.09
CA ARG A 112 -3.73 -13.99 6.06
C ARG A 112 -3.65 -14.52 7.47
N ASN A 113 -4.68 -15.23 7.93
CA ASN A 113 -4.61 -15.97 9.17
C ASN A 113 -3.58 -17.11 9.00
N ILE A 114 -2.55 -17.14 9.85
CA ILE A 114 -1.43 -18.08 9.71
C ILE A 114 -1.87 -19.52 9.98
N GLN A 115 -2.79 -19.71 10.94
CA GLN A 115 -3.28 -21.03 11.31
C GLN A 115 -4.24 -21.62 10.26
N THR A 116 -5.15 -20.82 9.72
CA THR A 116 -6.20 -21.31 8.80
C THR A 116 -5.89 -21.10 7.32
N GLY A 117 -4.87 -20.28 7.00
CA GLY A 117 -4.57 -19.86 5.63
C GLY A 117 -5.61 -18.92 5.01
N GLN A 118 -6.69 -18.58 5.72
CA GLN A 118 -7.75 -17.72 5.22
C GLN A 118 -7.22 -16.30 4.97
N VAL A 119 -7.50 -15.78 3.77
CA VAL A 119 -7.08 -14.43 3.36
C VAL A 119 -8.27 -13.47 3.36
N VAL A 120 -8.12 -12.33 4.02
CA VAL A 120 -9.05 -11.20 3.92
C VAL A 120 -8.44 -10.08 3.08
N ASN A 121 -9.26 -9.52 2.19
CA ASN A 121 -8.85 -8.49 1.23
C ASN A 121 -9.64 -7.20 1.45
N GLY A 122 -8.93 -6.10 1.59
CA GLY A 122 -9.45 -4.74 1.76
C GLY A 122 -9.37 -4.25 3.21
N PRO A 123 -9.08 -2.95 3.43
CA PRO A 123 -8.83 -2.39 4.75
C PRO A 123 -9.99 -2.58 5.74
N CYS A 124 -11.24 -2.46 5.29
CA CYS A 124 -12.42 -2.72 6.13
C CYS A 124 -12.45 -4.18 6.63
N LYS A 125 -12.13 -5.14 5.75
CA LYS A 125 -12.13 -6.57 6.11
C LYS A 125 -10.95 -6.93 7.00
N SER A 126 -9.81 -6.25 6.86
CA SER A 126 -8.70 -6.38 7.79
C SER A 126 -9.10 -5.96 9.21
N VAL A 127 -9.82 -4.84 9.35
CA VAL A 127 -10.38 -4.42 10.65
C VAL A 127 -11.38 -5.44 11.19
N GLU A 128 -12.27 -5.97 10.34
CA GLU A 128 -13.24 -7.00 10.75
C GLU A 128 -12.57 -8.30 11.20
N ALA A 129 -11.50 -8.73 10.52
CA ALA A 129 -10.71 -9.89 10.95
C ALA A 129 -10.07 -9.68 12.32
N ILE A 130 -9.54 -8.48 12.57
CA ILE A 130 -9.02 -8.10 13.90
C ILE A 130 -10.14 -8.10 14.95
N MET A 131 -11.33 -7.57 14.63
CA MET A 131 -12.48 -7.61 15.54
C MET A 131 -12.88 -9.02 15.91
N VAL A 132 -12.99 -9.92 14.92
CA VAL A 132 -13.32 -11.33 15.15
C VAL A 132 -12.24 -12.00 15.99
N ALA A 133 -10.95 -11.74 15.73
CA ALA A 133 -9.86 -12.28 16.54
C ALA A 133 -9.86 -11.77 17.99
N CYS A 134 -10.20 -10.49 18.20
CA CYS A 134 -10.19 -9.86 19.53
C CYS A 134 -11.46 -10.14 20.35
N MET A 135 -12.61 -10.28 19.70
CA MET A 135 -13.94 -10.24 20.34
C MET A 135 -14.87 -11.39 19.95
N GLY A 136 -14.47 -12.24 18.98
CA GLY A 136 -15.30 -13.32 18.45
C GLY A 136 -16.42 -12.87 17.51
N LYS A 137 -16.57 -11.57 17.24
CA LYS A 137 -17.64 -11.01 16.40
C LYS A 137 -17.23 -9.70 15.71
N ILE A 138 -17.92 -9.36 14.63
CA ILE A 138 -17.82 -8.04 14.00
C ILE A 138 -18.71 -7.07 14.79
N ALA A 139 -18.15 -5.91 15.17
CA ALA A 139 -18.84 -4.90 15.98
C ALA A 139 -18.40 -3.49 15.54
N SER A 140 -18.55 -2.48 16.40
CA SER A 140 -18.01 -1.14 16.16
C SER A 140 -16.51 -1.05 16.48
N VAL A 141 -15.81 -0.10 15.83
CA VAL A 141 -14.41 0.20 16.18
C VAL A 141 -14.31 0.67 17.63
N LYS A 142 -15.30 1.40 18.13
CA LYS A 142 -15.34 1.84 19.54
C LYS A 142 -15.32 0.66 20.51
N GLU A 143 -16.09 -0.38 20.24
CA GLU A 143 -16.08 -1.61 21.05
C GLU A 143 -14.74 -2.32 20.97
N LEU A 144 -14.13 -2.41 19.77
CA LEU A 144 -12.78 -2.96 19.62
C LEU A 144 -11.77 -2.22 20.49
N ILE A 145 -11.76 -0.89 20.45
CA ILE A 145 -10.87 -0.07 21.29
C ILE A 145 -11.11 -0.32 22.78
N GLY A 146 -12.36 -0.51 23.19
CA GLY A 146 -12.71 -0.89 24.56
C GLY A 146 -12.08 -2.22 24.98
N VAL A 147 -12.12 -3.23 24.10
CA VAL A 147 -11.47 -4.53 24.33
C VAL A 147 -9.94 -4.43 24.32
N LEU A 148 -9.38 -3.51 23.54
CA LEU A 148 -7.95 -3.19 23.59
C LEU A 148 -7.57 -2.37 24.82
N GLU A 149 -8.51 -2.06 25.72
CA GLU A 149 -8.30 -1.24 26.92
C GLU A 149 -7.70 0.15 26.60
N GLY A 150 -7.98 0.66 25.39
CA GLY A 150 -7.37 1.88 24.88
C GLY A 150 -5.87 1.77 24.54
N ASN A 151 -5.23 0.61 24.73
CA ASN A 151 -3.84 0.41 24.38
C ASN A 151 -3.69 0.23 22.85
N LEU A 152 -3.23 1.30 22.21
CA LEU A 152 -2.99 1.35 20.77
C LEU A 152 -1.52 1.17 20.40
N HIS A 153 -0.64 0.81 21.34
CA HIS A 153 0.77 0.62 21.03
C HIS A 153 0.99 -0.66 20.21
N ALA A 154 1.60 -0.53 19.03
CA ALA A 154 1.72 -1.61 18.06
C ALA A 154 2.76 -2.67 18.40
N GLU A 155 3.50 -2.55 19.49
CA GLU A 155 4.37 -3.62 20.03
C GLU A 155 3.83 -4.25 21.32
N MET A 156 2.73 -3.73 21.88
CA MET A 156 2.24 -4.12 23.20
C MET A 156 0.74 -4.41 23.20
N GLY A 157 0.25 -4.99 24.29
CA GLY A 157 -1.18 -5.26 24.46
C GLY A 157 -1.71 -6.40 23.59
N LEU A 158 -3.02 -6.33 23.29
CA LEU A 158 -3.74 -7.40 22.59
C LEU A 158 -3.64 -7.33 21.07
N LEU A 159 -3.31 -6.18 20.49
CA LEU A 159 -3.07 -6.02 19.06
C LEU A 159 -1.66 -5.50 18.85
N LYS A 160 -0.74 -6.36 18.39
CA LYS A 160 0.68 -6.03 18.27
C LYS A 160 1.36 -6.72 17.10
N CYS A 161 2.40 -6.08 16.60
CA CYS A 161 3.35 -6.63 15.65
C CYS A 161 4.48 -7.33 16.42
N LEU A 162 4.81 -8.55 15.99
CA LEU A 162 5.99 -9.29 16.40
C LEU A 162 6.93 -9.33 15.20
N VAL A 163 8.11 -8.74 15.34
CA VAL A 163 9.13 -8.75 14.29
C VAL A 163 10.09 -9.90 14.55
N ASP A 164 10.23 -10.77 13.56
CA ASP A 164 11.13 -11.92 13.63
C ASP A 164 12.58 -11.43 13.70
N ARG A 165 13.33 -11.95 14.67
CA ARG A 165 14.73 -11.54 14.94
C ARG A 165 15.76 -12.44 14.27
N ASP A 166 15.33 -13.60 13.78
CA ASP A 166 16.20 -14.57 13.09
C ASP A 166 16.16 -14.32 11.58
N GLU A 167 17.21 -13.67 11.07
CA GLU A 167 17.47 -13.59 9.62
C GLU A 167 17.90 -14.95 9.04
N SER A 168 18.24 -15.93 9.89
CA SER A 168 18.84 -17.21 9.50
C SER A 168 17.85 -18.31 9.11
N SER A 169 16.54 -18.13 9.30
CA SER A 169 15.57 -19.21 9.09
C SER A 169 14.39 -18.79 8.21
N LYS A 170 14.66 -18.70 6.91
CA LYS A 170 13.81 -19.07 5.75
C LYS A 170 14.18 -18.18 4.58
N HIS A 171 15.23 -18.55 3.84
CA HIS A 171 15.42 -18.11 2.46
C HIS A 171 14.28 -18.70 1.61
N ASP A 172 13.09 -18.14 1.74
CA ASP A 172 12.03 -18.31 0.76
C ASP A 172 12.42 -17.43 -0.44
N GLN A 173 12.36 -17.99 -1.64
CA GLN A 173 13.06 -17.48 -2.84
C GLN A 173 12.56 -16.13 -3.39
N MET A 174 11.77 -15.36 -2.63
CA MET A 174 11.27 -14.04 -3.02
C MET A 174 11.12 -13.09 -1.81
N GLU A 175 12.23 -12.60 -1.25
CA GLU A 175 12.23 -11.53 -0.25
C GLU A 175 11.96 -10.12 -0.83
N PHE A 176 11.46 -10.03 -2.06
CA PHE A 176 11.05 -8.73 -2.63
C PHE A 176 9.58 -8.44 -2.32
N VAL A 177 9.23 -7.16 -2.41
CA VAL A 177 7.85 -6.67 -2.32
C VAL A 177 7.45 -6.06 -3.65
N ILE A 178 6.18 -6.18 -4.03
CA ILE A 178 5.68 -5.62 -5.28
C ILE A 178 5.14 -4.21 -5.06
N GLU A 179 5.81 -3.24 -5.64
CA GLU A 179 5.40 -1.84 -5.71
C GLU A 179 4.32 -1.64 -6.76
N THR A 180 3.22 -1.01 -6.37
CA THR A 180 2.06 -0.84 -7.23
C THR A 180 1.43 0.54 -7.06
N PRO A 181 0.75 1.04 -8.11
CA PRO A 181 -0.10 2.22 -7.97
C PRO A 181 -1.13 2.05 -6.84
N ARG A 182 -1.66 3.14 -6.32
CA ARG A 182 -2.62 3.09 -5.20
C ARG A 182 -4.03 2.76 -5.69
N ILE A 183 -4.87 2.25 -4.81
CA ILE A 183 -6.24 1.81 -5.13
C ILE A 183 -7.26 2.27 -4.10
N GLY A 184 -8.52 2.34 -4.51
CA GLY A 184 -9.61 2.79 -3.65
C GLY A 184 -9.61 4.31 -3.40
N LEU A 185 -8.72 5.04 -4.07
CA LEU A 185 -8.70 6.49 -4.07
C LEU A 185 -9.70 7.03 -5.08
N SER A 186 -10.40 8.10 -4.73
CA SER A 186 -11.37 8.74 -5.60
C SER A 186 -10.79 10.00 -6.25
N LEU A 187 -11.03 10.15 -7.54
CA LEU A 187 -10.76 11.34 -8.34
C LEU A 187 -12.08 11.84 -8.89
N LYS A 188 -12.61 12.91 -8.29
CA LYS A 188 -13.82 13.60 -8.73
C LYS A 188 -13.46 15.02 -9.18
N PRO A 189 -14.16 15.60 -10.16
CA PRO A 189 -13.97 16.99 -10.60
C PRO A 189 -14.04 18.01 -9.45
N THR A 190 -14.82 17.70 -8.41
CA THR A 190 -15.01 18.57 -7.24
C THR A 190 -13.85 18.54 -6.24
N HIS A 191 -12.85 17.67 -6.43
CA HIS A 191 -11.72 17.59 -5.53
C HIS A 191 -10.75 18.76 -5.73
N LYS A 192 -10.36 19.40 -4.61
CA LYS A 192 -9.26 20.38 -4.59
C LYS A 192 -7.93 19.72 -4.96
N ASN A 193 -7.02 20.49 -5.54
CA ASN A 193 -5.64 20.09 -5.91
C ASN A 193 -5.62 18.87 -6.82
N LEU A 194 -6.45 18.87 -7.85
CA LEU A 194 -6.69 17.72 -8.71
C LEU A 194 -5.41 17.21 -9.40
N ASP A 195 -4.54 18.11 -9.88
CA ASP A 195 -3.23 17.76 -10.45
C ASP A 195 -2.33 17.04 -9.46
N LYS A 196 -2.36 17.47 -8.20
CA LYS A 196 -1.65 16.79 -7.12
C LYS A 196 -2.25 15.40 -6.88
N ARG A 197 -3.57 15.29 -6.80
CA ARG A 197 -4.24 13.99 -6.63
C ARG A 197 -3.94 13.02 -7.77
N PHE A 198 -3.87 13.51 -9.01
CA PHE A 198 -3.41 12.72 -10.15
C PHE A 198 -1.99 12.20 -9.97
N ARG A 199 -1.05 13.07 -9.56
CA ARG A 199 0.33 12.64 -9.29
C ARG A 199 0.40 11.52 -8.25
N TYR A 200 -0.41 11.61 -7.20
CA TYR A 200 -0.35 10.67 -6.08
C TYR A 200 -1.10 9.35 -6.29
N ILE A 201 -2.06 9.26 -7.22
CA ILE A 201 -2.77 7.99 -7.46
C ILE A 201 -1.87 6.94 -8.12
N SER A 202 -0.98 7.36 -9.02
CA SER A 202 -0.05 6.47 -9.75
C SER A 202 1.24 6.19 -8.96
N LYS A 203 1.45 6.82 -7.80
CA LYS A 203 2.66 6.62 -6.99
C LYS A 203 2.77 5.17 -6.51
N PRO A 204 3.98 4.58 -6.51
CA PRO A 204 4.23 3.20 -6.08
C PRO A 204 4.22 3.05 -4.54
N TYR A 205 3.17 3.54 -3.88
CA TYR A 205 3.09 3.56 -2.41
C TYR A 205 2.22 2.44 -1.84
N ARG A 206 1.70 1.56 -2.71
CA ARG A 206 1.07 0.29 -2.29
C ARG A 206 2.05 -0.85 -2.51
N PHE A 207 2.27 -1.62 -1.47
CA PHE A 207 3.17 -2.77 -1.47
C PHE A 207 2.39 -4.05 -1.25
N VAL A 208 2.67 -5.06 -2.07
CA VAL A 208 1.97 -6.35 -2.07
C VAL A 208 2.99 -7.47 -1.91
N HIS A 209 2.68 -8.44 -1.03
CA HIS A 209 3.47 -9.64 -0.89
C HIS A 209 3.37 -10.50 -2.16
N PRO A 210 4.46 -11.09 -2.69
CA PRO A 210 4.44 -11.84 -3.95
C PRO A 210 3.43 -12.99 -4.01
N THR A 211 3.13 -13.62 -2.87
CA THR A 211 2.11 -14.68 -2.79
C THR A 211 0.66 -14.15 -2.78
N HIS A 212 0.45 -12.84 -2.92
CA HIS A 212 -0.85 -12.18 -2.86
C HIS A 212 -1.15 -11.31 -4.10
N LEU A 213 -0.63 -11.68 -5.27
CA LEU A 213 -0.79 -10.88 -6.50
C LEU A 213 -2.09 -11.19 -7.28
N LYS A 214 -2.66 -12.39 -7.11
CA LYS A 214 -3.90 -12.81 -7.79
C LYS A 214 -5.13 -12.36 -7.02
N THR A 215 -5.45 -11.07 -7.11
CA THR A 215 -6.60 -10.48 -6.42
C THR A 215 -7.53 -9.76 -7.41
N LYS A 216 -8.59 -9.11 -6.91
CA LYS A 216 -9.41 -8.20 -7.72
C LYS A 216 -8.62 -7.02 -8.32
N GLN A 217 -7.38 -6.82 -7.85
CA GLN A 217 -6.48 -5.74 -8.27
C GLN A 217 -5.38 -6.24 -9.22
N THR A 218 -5.57 -7.40 -9.83
CA THR A 218 -4.59 -8.04 -10.75
C THR A 218 -4.07 -7.07 -11.81
N ALA A 219 -4.92 -6.26 -12.45
CA ALA A 219 -4.47 -5.30 -13.46
C ALA A 219 -3.54 -4.23 -12.88
N THR A 220 -3.84 -3.70 -11.69
CA THR A 220 -2.98 -2.74 -11.01
C THR A 220 -1.66 -3.38 -10.56
N ASN A 221 -1.69 -4.64 -10.12
CA ASN A 221 -0.50 -5.42 -9.79
C ASN A 221 0.39 -5.63 -11.02
N ILE A 222 -0.20 -5.95 -12.19
CA ILE A 222 0.52 -6.08 -13.47
C ILE A 222 1.21 -4.76 -13.83
N VAL A 223 0.51 -3.63 -13.76
CA VAL A 223 1.11 -2.31 -14.06
C VAL A 223 2.27 -2.00 -13.12
N GLY A 224 2.11 -2.24 -11.81
CA GLY A 224 3.16 -2.02 -10.83
C GLY A 224 4.40 -2.87 -11.09
N LEU A 225 4.21 -4.19 -11.24
CA LEU A 225 5.31 -5.11 -11.52
C LEU A 225 5.96 -4.83 -12.89
N TYR A 226 5.19 -4.44 -13.90
CA TYR A 226 5.74 -4.04 -15.20
C TYR A 226 6.73 -2.88 -15.05
N ARG A 227 6.35 -1.83 -14.32
CA ARG A 227 7.25 -0.70 -14.02
C ARG A 227 8.50 -1.11 -13.24
N MET A 228 8.32 -2.03 -12.28
CA MET A 228 9.46 -2.56 -11.52
C MET A 228 10.42 -3.33 -12.43
N LEU A 229 9.93 -4.22 -13.29
CA LEU A 229 10.76 -5.03 -14.19
C LEU A 229 11.46 -4.20 -15.26
N LEU A 230 10.86 -3.07 -15.68
CA LEU A 230 11.54 -2.11 -16.55
C LEU A 230 12.69 -1.38 -15.85
N SER A 231 12.58 -1.16 -14.54
CA SER A 231 13.55 -0.37 -13.75
C SER A 231 14.60 -1.23 -13.02
N ASN A 232 14.30 -2.51 -12.82
CA ASN A 232 15.13 -3.46 -12.11
C ASN A 232 15.09 -4.82 -12.79
N THR A 233 16.12 -5.10 -13.58
CA THR A 233 16.27 -6.36 -14.32
C THR A 233 16.67 -7.54 -13.44
N ASP A 234 17.11 -7.33 -12.20
CA ASP A 234 17.56 -8.40 -11.30
C ASP A 234 16.41 -9.33 -10.88
N LEU A 235 15.16 -8.88 -11.05
CA LEU A 235 13.96 -9.69 -10.82
C LEU A 235 13.66 -10.66 -11.98
N LEU A 236 14.29 -10.47 -13.14
CA LEU A 236 14.18 -11.34 -14.30
C LEU A 236 15.19 -12.49 -14.19
N ARG A 237 14.79 -13.67 -14.67
CA ARG A 237 15.73 -14.78 -14.87
C ARG A 237 16.62 -14.49 -16.09
N ASN A 238 17.75 -15.18 -16.20
CA ASN A 238 18.64 -15.07 -17.35
C ASN A 238 17.87 -15.27 -18.67
N ASN A 239 17.99 -14.30 -19.60
CA ASN A 239 17.31 -14.26 -20.90
C ASN A 239 15.76 -14.18 -20.83
N GLU A 240 15.18 -13.92 -19.66
CA GLU A 240 13.75 -13.75 -19.51
C GLU A 240 13.33 -12.35 -19.97
N SER A 241 12.34 -12.28 -20.87
CA SER A 241 11.73 -11.00 -21.24
C SER A 241 10.82 -10.47 -20.12
N VAL A 242 10.55 -9.16 -20.13
CA VAL A 242 9.62 -8.53 -19.17
C VAL A 242 8.25 -9.22 -19.15
N LEU A 243 7.73 -9.61 -20.32
CA LEU A 243 6.44 -10.33 -20.43
C LEU A 243 6.50 -11.73 -19.78
N GLN A 244 7.60 -12.45 -19.98
CA GLN A 244 7.80 -13.75 -19.34
C GLN A 244 7.91 -13.60 -17.82
N GLY A 245 8.66 -12.61 -17.34
CA GLY A 245 8.77 -12.29 -15.91
C GLY A 245 7.43 -11.92 -15.29
N LEU A 246 6.61 -11.12 -15.98
CA LEU A 246 5.25 -10.77 -15.56
C LEU A 246 4.38 -12.02 -15.40
N VAL A 247 4.31 -12.88 -16.42
CA VAL A 247 3.51 -14.12 -16.38
C VAL A 247 3.96 -15.01 -15.22
N ARG A 248 5.26 -15.18 -15.05
CA ARG A 248 5.85 -16.01 -13.99
C ARG A 248 5.53 -15.48 -12.60
N ILE A 249 5.85 -14.22 -12.31
CA ILE A 249 5.74 -13.65 -10.96
C ILE A 249 4.26 -13.44 -10.60
N MET A 250 3.43 -12.96 -11.54
CA MET A 250 1.98 -12.81 -11.30
C MET A 250 1.26 -14.16 -11.22
N GLY A 251 1.77 -15.18 -11.91
CA GLY A 251 1.11 -16.47 -12.09
C GLY A 251 -0.22 -16.37 -12.86
N VAL A 252 -0.33 -15.46 -13.82
CA VAL A 252 -1.52 -15.26 -14.67
C VAL A 252 -1.20 -15.57 -16.13
N SER A 253 -2.20 -15.73 -16.99
CA SER A 253 -1.97 -16.03 -18.41
C SER A 253 -1.32 -14.86 -19.14
N LEU A 254 -0.58 -15.16 -20.20
CA LEU A 254 -0.03 -14.15 -21.11
C LEU A 254 -1.13 -13.23 -21.66
N GLN A 255 -2.29 -13.79 -22.00
CA GLN A 255 -3.44 -13.02 -22.48
C GLN A 255 -3.89 -11.96 -21.45
N THR A 256 -3.94 -12.30 -20.16
CA THR A 256 -4.28 -11.34 -19.11
C THR A 256 -3.25 -10.22 -19.00
N VAL A 257 -1.96 -10.55 -19.11
CA VAL A 257 -0.87 -9.56 -19.13
C VAL A 257 -1.02 -8.63 -20.33
N CYS A 258 -1.13 -9.17 -21.55
CA CYS A 258 -1.24 -8.37 -22.78
C CYS A 258 -2.44 -7.43 -22.74
N VAL A 259 -3.63 -7.91 -22.36
CA VAL A 259 -4.84 -7.07 -22.28
C VAL A 259 -4.66 -5.90 -21.30
N CYS A 260 -3.94 -6.11 -20.19
CA CYS A 260 -3.67 -5.05 -19.23
C CYS A 260 -2.64 -4.05 -19.78
N LEU A 261 -1.55 -4.54 -20.38
CA LEU A 261 -0.49 -3.67 -20.93
C LEU A 261 -0.96 -2.87 -22.14
N GLU A 262 -1.73 -3.47 -23.06
CA GLU A 262 -2.35 -2.73 -24.18
C GLU A 262 -3.26 -1.60 -23.69
N ALA A 263 -3.99 -1.80 -22.59
CA ALA A 263 -4.83 -0.76 -22.02
C ALA A 263 -4.00 0.35 -21.36
N TYR A 264 -2.91 -0.02 -20.70
CA TYR A 264 -1.94 0.91 -20.13
C TYR A 264 -1.26 1.74 -21.22
N GLU A 265 -0.74 1.13 -22.29
CA GLU A 265 -0.08 1.80 -23.42
C GLU A 265 -1.03 2.77 -24.13
N LYS A 266 -2.28 2.37 -24.39
CA LYS A 266 -3.31 3.29 -24.91
C LYS A 266 -3.53 4.50 -24.00
N GLY A 267 -3.44 4.30 -22.69
CA GLY A 267 -3.50 5.41 -21.75
C GLY A 267 -2.27 6.31 -21.83
N LEU A 268 -1.09 5.71 -21.93
CA LEU A 268 0.19 6.43 -22.07
C LEU A 268 0.17 7.40 -23.27
N GLU A 269 -0.31 6.94 -24.42
CA GLU A 269 -0.44 7.74 -25.63
C GLU A 269 -1.40 8.93 -25.44
N GLN A 270 -2.58 8.66 -24.87
CA GLN A 270 -3.61 9.67 -24.61
C GLN A 270 -3.13 10.73 -23.63
N GLY A 271 -2.46 10.33 -22.55
CA GLY A 271 -2.08 11.23 -21.47
C GLY A 271 -3.28 11.63 -20.61
N ARG A 272 -3.47 12.94 -20.36
CA ARG A 272 -4.34 13.49 -19.29
C ARG A 272 -5.61 12.64 -19.03
N PRO A 273 -5.75 12.05 -17.83
CA PRO A 273 -6.85 11.14 -17.52
C PRO A 273 -8.22 11.82 -17.54
N GLU A 274 -9.23 11.07 -17.99
CA GLU A 274 -10.64 11.49 -17.85
C GLU A 274 -11.03 11.64 -16.38
N LEU A 275 -11.76 12.71 -16.10
CA LEU A 275 -12.18 13.09 -14.77
C LEU A 275 -13.38 12.28 -14.33
N CYS A 276 -13.16 11.08 -13.77
CA CYS A 276 -14.04 10.39 -12.80
C CYS A 276 -13.53 8.97 -12.59
N VAL A 277 -12.72 8.74 -11.56
CA VAL A 277 -12.36 7.38 -11.14
C VAL A 277 -12.73 7.18 -9.68
N GLY A 278 -13.57 6.19 -9.42
CA GLY A 278 -14.02 5.77 -8.09
C GLY A 278 -13.76 4.29 -7.83
N GLY A 279 -14.18 3.76 -6.68
CA GLY A 279 -14.07 2.34 -6.40
C GLY A 279 -14.87 1.47 -7.39
N GLY A 280 -14.38 0.27 -7.69
CA GLY A 280 -15.12 -0.73 -8.47
C GLY A 280 -14.91 -0.70 -10.00
N GLN A 281 -13.90 0.03 -10.48
CA GLN A 281 -13.56 0.04 -11.91
C GLN A 281 -13.03 -1.32 -12.38
N SER A 282 -13.27 -1.63 -13.65
CA SER A 282 -12.68 -2.83 -14.27
C SER A 282 -11.16 -2.71 -14.32
N GLY A 283 -10.45 -3.85 -14.32
CA GLY A 283 -8.99 -3.86 -14.38
C GLY A 283 -8.43 -3.11 -15.60
N LYS A 284 -9.11 -3.20 -16.74
CA LYS A 284 -8.75 -2.49 -17.97
C LYS A 284 -8.83 -0.96 -17.82
N VAL A 285 -9.87 -0.46 -17.15
CA VAL A 285 -10.05 0.97 -16.90
C VAL A 285 -8.96 1.49 -15.96
N LEU A 286 -8.63 0.71 -14.91
CA LEU A 286 -7.54 1.07 -13.99
C LEU A 286 -6.17 1.08 -14.71
N ALA A 287 -5.87 0.07 -15.52
CA ALA A 287 -4.62 0.03 -16.28
C ALA A 287 -4.50 1.26 -17.21
N ARG A 288 -5.56 1.59 -17.95
CA ARG A 288 -5.60 2.79 -18.80
C ARG A 288 -5.47 4.09 -18.00
N LEU A 289 -6.10 4.21 -16.83
CA LEU A 289 -5.91 5.35 -15.94
C LEU A 289 -4.43 5.54 -15.58
N PHE A 290 -3.74 4.47 -15.20
CA PHE A 290 -2.33 4.58 -14.80
C PHE A 290 -1.43 4.96 -15.99
N GLY A 291 -1.73 4.44 -17.18
CA GLY A 291 -1.09 4.89 -18.42
C GLY A 291 -1.32 6.38 -18.68
N ASN A 292 -2.59 6.83 -18.59
CA ASN A 292 -2.97 8.24 -18.74
C ASN A 292 -2.19 9.16 -17.81
N VAL A 293 -2.07 8.79 -16.54
CA VAL A 293 -1.33 9.58 -15.55
C VAL A 293 0.14 9.66 -15.94
N ASP A 294 0.76 8.53 -16.27
CA ASP A 294 2.19 8.51 -16.61
C ASP A 294 2.47 9.28 -17.89
N GLY A 295 1.63 9.13 -18.91
CA GLY A 295 1.74 9.87 -20.18
C GLY A 295 1.56 11.38 -19.99
N TYR A 296 0.67 11.78 -19.08
CA TYR A 296 0.53 13.18 -18.68
C TYR A 296 1.79 13.70 -17.98
N LEU A 297 2.37 12.93 -17.06
CA LEU A 297 3.57 13.34 -16.33
C LEU A 297 4.80 13.45 -17.23
N LEU A 298 4.96 12.56 -18.21
CA LEU A 298 6.02 12.66 -19.22
C LEU A 298 5.89 13.96 -20.02
N LYS A 299 4.70 14.25 -20.55
CA LYS A 299 4.45 15.47 -21.34
C LYS A 299 4.68 16.76 -20.54
N VAL A 300 4.28 16.81 -19.25
CA VAL A 300 4.45 18.01 -18.41
C VAL A 300 5.91 18.28 -18.06
N VAL A 301 6.74 17.25 -17.91
CA VAL A 301 8.18 17.41 -17.68
C VAL A 301 8.86 18.02 -18.92
N ASP A 302 8.46 17.61 -20.13
CA ASP A 302 9.02 18.16 -21.37
C ASP A 302 8.70 19.67 -21.57
N PHE A 303 7.55 20.16 -21.10
CA PHE A 303 7.18 21.58 -21.20
C PHE A 303 7.82 22.48 -20.13
N SER A 304 8.56 21.93 -19.15
CA SER A 304 9.25 22.72 -18.12
C SER A 304 10.75 22.91 -18.39
N VAL A 305 11.20 22.49 -19.57
CA VAL A 305 12.58 22.66 -20.07
C VAL A 305 12.61 23.48 -21.39
N GLY A 306 11.49 24.09 -21.78
CA GLY A 306 11.34 24.94 -22.98
C GLY A 306 11.14 26.41 -22.65
#